data_AF-A0A1W0W9S8-F1
#
_entry.id   AF-A0A1W0W9S8-F1
#
_cell.length_a   1.000
_cell.length_b   1.000
_cell.length_c   1.000
_cell.angle_alpha   90.00
_cell.angle_beta   90.00
_cell.angle_gamma   90.00
#
_symmetry.space_group_name_H-M   'P 1'
#
loop_
_entity.id
_entity.type
_entity.pdbx_description
1 polymer ?
#
loop_
_entity_poly.entity_id
_entity_poly.type
_entity_poly.pdbx_seq_one_letter_code
_entity_poly.pdbx_strand_id
1 'polypeptide(L)'
;MLCKKPPAWFLKSFDALLSIYILCPLVVIYWRGTFMLIEIYQLPKKEDRLISLGVSLIIGVVGNMLAIYIQDWMKQTAHNMVSPIGELFFKRLFAYLFGWVVVSFWRAVWDFIDDQTGMEIRSGAVCFGISAVSLILLRTFRNCPAPPLVAASDLSDDFFTIKTRFRTPKSKKLLFFLDALFSVTVPGTMIVCIVRGMWYIMSYFLDLNVSNGWRAIDSAACSMGIATGMVFIVFMLQRSAAWVSRRLDNHLLLKIIFEDFFYLLGLIAGTNTWRGIWGFLDYYAFPKDDVMSAWTCHIIGQGGLMLFMHASSALVKSFEVDGEYVNGEGCWLPASSLTMFQGHMGQTHRKQFIVRNGEEIIMTTVTTLKDPIGAAGQTTEELSPENALRLRKMDELNHPNGGDVGLVPGWKSRLQSKPRQFSI
;
A
#
# COMPACT_ATOMS: atom_id res chain seq x y z
N MET A 1 -29.98 16.61 -14.83
CA MET A 1 -29.20 15.70 -15.71
C MET A 1 -28.49 14.68 -14.83
N LEU A 2 -28.97 13.44 -14.79
CA LEU A 2 -28.30 12.34 -14.10
C LEU A 2 -27.13 11.89 -14.97
N CYS A 3 -25.92 12.29 -14.61
CA CYS A 3 -24.70 11.84 -15.28
C CYS A 3 -24.61 10.31 -15.12
N LYS A 4 -24.78 9.55 -16.21
CA LYS A 4 -24.63 8.09 -16.19
C LYS A 4 -23.22 7.78 -15.66
N LYS A 5 -23.12 6.95 -14.63
CA LYS A 5 -21.82 6.50 -14.12
C LYS A 5 -21.02 5.89 -15.28
N PRO A 6 -19.75 6.28 -15.48
CA PRO A 6 -18.94 5.70 -16.53
C PRO A 6 -18.81 4.19 -16.29
N PRO A 7 -18.70 3.38 -17.36
CA PRO A 7 -18.58 1.94 -17.21
C PRO A 7 -17.27 1.59 -16.49
N ALA A 8 -17.30 0.57 -15.63
CA ALA A 8 -16.19 0.23 -14.74
C ALA A 8 -14.86 -0.04 -15.47
N TRP A 9 -14.91 -0.56 -16.71
CA TRP A 9 -13.71 -0.78 -17.53
C TRP A 9 -13.03 0.54 -17.92
N PHE A 10 -13.82 1.60 -18.18
CA PHE A 10 -13.29 2.90 -18.59
C PHE A 10 -12.49 3.55 -17.45
N LEU A 11 -13.01 3.51 -16.22
CA LEU A 11 -12.30 4.00 -15.04
C LEU A 11 -11.01 3.23 -14.77
N LYS A 12 -11.05 1.89 -14.89
CA LYS A 12 -9.86 1.04 -14.72
C LYS A 12 -8.79 1.31 -15.77
N SER A 13 -9.18 1.52 -17.03
CA SER A 13 -8.24 1.90 -18.09
C SER A 13 -7.59 3.25 -17.81
N PHE A 14 -8.36 4.23 -17.33
CA PHE A 14 -7.81 5.53 -16.98
C PHE A 14 -6.92 5.46 -15.73
N ASP A 15 -7.28 4.64 -14.74
CA ASP A 15 -6.44 4.36 -13.57
C ASP A 15 -5.09 3.75 -13.97
N ALA A 16 -5.11 2.80 -14.91
CA ALA A 16 -3.88 2.24 -15.45
C ALA A 16 -3.03 3.30 -16.16
N LEU A 17 -3.63 4.14 -17.02
CA LEU A 17 -2.92 5.23 -17.71
C LEU A 17 -2.34 6.26 -16.73
N LEU A 18 -3.13 6.67 -15.73
CA LEU A 18 -2.71 7.58 -14.66
C LEU A 18 -1.53 6.99 -13.87
N SER A 19 -1.60 5.69 -13.56
CA SER A 19 -0.54 4.99 -12.85
C SER A 19 0.75 4.89 -13.68
N ILE A 20 0.66 4.55 -14.97
CA ILE A 20 1.81 4.41 -15.88
C ILE A 20 2.48 5.75 -16.18
N TYR A 21 1.69 6.79 -16.50
CA TYR A 21 2.23 8.03 -17.08
C TYR A 21 2.37 9.17 -16.07
N ILE A 22 1.79 9.06 -14.88
CA ILE A 22 1.88 10.10 -13.85
C ILE A 22 2.43 9.54 -12.54
N LEU A 23 1.73 8.59 -11.91
CA LEU A 23 2.10 8.17 -10.55
C LEU A 23 3.43 7.42 -10.52
N CYS A 24 3.64 6.44 -11.38
CA CYS A 24 4.90 5.70 -11.45
C CYS A 24 6.09 6.62 -11.79
N PRO A 25 6.02 7.51 -12.80
CA PRO A 25 7.05 8.52 -13.05
C PRO A 25 7.37 9.37 -11.83
N LEU A 26 6.37 9.88 -11.11
CA LEU A 26 6.63 10.66 -9.90
C LEU A 26 7.32 9.85 -8.81
N VAL A 27 6.97 8.57 -8.64
CA VAL A 27 7.68 7.66 -7.72
C VAL A 27 9.14 7.47 -8.15
N VAL A 28 9.40 7.16 -9.42
CA VAL A 28 10.76 6.95 -9.93
C VAL A 28 11.59 8.23 -9.81
N ILE A 29 11.01 9.37 -10.14
CA ILE A 29 11.64 10.69 -10.02
C ILE A 29 12.04 10.98 -8.56
N TYR A 30 11.14 10.73 -7.60
CA TYR A 30 11.45 10.87 -6.18
C TYR A 30 12.56 9.91 -5.74
N TRP A 31 12.46 8.64 -6.12
CA TRP A 31 13.43 7.61 -5.75
C TRP A 31 14.82 7.93 -6.28
N ARG A 32 14.94 8.23 -7.58
CA ARG A 32 16.21 8.65 -8.19
C ARG A 32 16.79 9.87 -7.51
N GLY A 33 16.00 10.93 -7.34
CA GLY A 33 16.45 12.15 -6.68
C GLY A 33 16.97 11.88 -5.27
N THR A 34 16.23 11.08 -4.48
CA THR A 34 16.61 10.72 -3.11
C THR A 34 17.88 9.87 -3.09
N PHE A 35 18.00 8.89 -4.00
CA PHE A 35 19.18 8.04 -4.12
C PHE A 35 20.43 8.89 -4.38
N MET A 36 20.38 9.79 -5.37
CA MET A 36 21.47 10.70 -5.69
C MET A 36 21.78 11.68 -4.55
N LEU A 37 20.77 12.24 -3.87
CA LEU A 37 21.01 13.13 -2.73
C LEU A 37 21.77 12.42 -1.61
N ILE A 38 21.43 11.16 -1.34
CA ILE A 38 22.16 10.35 -0.36
C ILE A 38 23.61 10.13 -0.85
N GLU A 39 23.84 9.84 -2.13
CA GLU A 39 25.20 9.69 -2.68
C GLU A 39 26.04 10.97 -2.60
N ILE A 40 25.44 12.13 -2.89
CA ILE A 40 26.10 13.43 -2.91
C ILE A 40 26.47 13.89 -1.50
N TYR A 41 25.60 13.66 -0.50
CA TYR A 41 25.75 14.26 0.82
C TYR A 41 26.17 13.27 1.92
N GLN A 42 25.81 11.99 1.83
CA GLN A 42 26.09 11.02 2.90
C GLN A 42 27.46 10.36 2.73
N LEU A 43 28.47 10.94 3.38
CA LEU A 43 29.85 10.45 3.34
C LEU A 43 30.33 10.22 1.89
N PRO A 44 30.42 11.29 1.08
CA PRO A 44 30.59 11.18 -0.38
C PRO A 44 31.97 10.70 -0.82
N LYS A 45 32.93 10.61 0.10
CA LYS A 45 34.29 10.18 -0.24
C LYS A 45 34.31 8.68 -0.52
N LYS A 46 35.03 8.28 -1.57
CA LYS A 46 35.16 6.88 -1.98
C LYS A 46 35.75 5.98 -0.89
N GLU A 47 36.67 6.50 -0.09
CA GLU A 47 37.26 5.80 1.06
C GLU A 47 36.22 5.44 2.15
N ASP A 48 35.16 6.23 2.27
CA ASP A 48 34.09 6.06 3.24
C ASP A 48 32.90 5.24 2.70
N ARG A 49 33.00 4.71 1.46
CA ARG A 49 31.89 4.01 0.77
C ARG A 49 31.23 2.94 1.64
N LEU A 50 32.01 2.05 2.26
CA LEU A 50 31.48 0.98 3.10
C LEU A 50 30.77 1.54 4.36
N ILE A 51 31.31 2.61 4.95
CA ILE A 51 30.70 3.28 6.10
C ILE A 51 29.40 3.97 5.68
N SER A 52 29.38 4.63 4.52
CA SER A 52 28.17 5.25 3.94
C SER A 52 27.07 4.21 3.75
N LEU A 53 27.38 3.05 3.18
CA LEU A 53 26.42 1.95 3.02
C LEU A 53 25.97 1.39 4.38
N GLY A 54 26.89 1.23 5.34
CA GLY A 54 26.55 0.81 6.70
C GLY A 54 25.60 1.78 7.41
N VAL A 55 25.82 3.09 7.27
CA VAL A 55 24.93 4.13 7.81
C VAL A 55 23.56 4.07 7.15
N SER A 56 23.50 3.94 5.81
CA SER A 56 22.24 3.76 5.09
C SER A 56 21.49 2.48 5.50
N LEU A 57 22.22 1.38 5.76
CA LEU A 57 21.63 0.13 6.25
C LEU A 57 21.04 0.31 7.66
N ILE A 58 21.76 0.98 8.57
CA ILE A 58 21.28 1.26 9.93
C ILE A 58 20.03 2.14 9.88
N ILE A 59 20.06 3.24 9.12
CA ILE A 59 18.89 4.11 8.90
C ILE A 59 17.72 3.28 8.38
N GLY A 60 17.97 2.45 7.35
CA GLY A 60 16.97 1.60 6.73
C GLY A 60 16.34 0.62 7.71
N VAL A 61 17.15 -0.19 8.39
CA VAL A 61 16.66 -1.23 9.32
C VAL A 61 16.00 -0.61 10.54
N VAL A 62 16.68 0.32 11.22
CA VAL A 62 16.17 0.94 12.46
C VAL A 62 14.94 1.80 12.16
N GLY A 63 14.94 2.55 11.06
CA GLY A 63 13.81 3.38 10.66
C GLY A 63 12.56 2.55 10.31
N ASN A 64 12.73 1.43 9.59
CA ASN A 64 11.63 0.49 9.31
C ASN A 64 11.09 -0.14 10.59
N MET A 65 11.98 -0.59 11.48
CA MET A 65 11.59 -1.09 12.80
C MET A 65 10.81 -0.04 13.58
N LEU A 66 11.32 1.18 13.66
CA LEU A 66 10.65 2.28 14.37
C LEU A 66 9.24 2.50 13.82
N ALA A 67 9.09 2.62 12.49
CA ALA A 67 7.80 2.78 11.83
C ALA A 67 6.81 1.67 12.19
N ILE A 68 7.26 0.40 12.22
CA ILE A 68 6.45 -0.76 12.65
C ILE A 68 5.99 -0.62 14.11
N TYR A 69 6.84 -0.12 15.01
CA TYR A 69 6.48 0.04 16.42
C TYR A 69 5.51 1.21 16.63
N ILE A 70 5.74 2.36 15.99
CA ILE A 70 4.96 3.58 16.19
C ILE A 70 3.68 3.64 15.34
N GLN A 71 3.43 2.68 14.45
CA GLN A 71 2.29 2.68 13.52
C GLN A 71 0.92 2.92 14.18
N ASP A 72 0.65 2.29 15.32
CA ASP A 72 -0.66 2.41 15.99
C ASP A 72 -0.83 3.79 16.60
N TRP A 73 0.25 4.32 17.20
CA TRP A 73 0.27 5.67 17.73
C TRP A 73 0.08 6.70 16.62
N MET A 74 0.73 6.53 15.47
CA MET A 74 0.53 7.42 14.31
C MET A 74 -0.91 7.33 13.78
N LYS A 75 -1.47 6.12 13.66
CA LYS A 75 -2.85 5.91 13.22
C LYS A 75 -3.85 6.58 14.16
N GLN A 76 -3.70 6.39 15.47
CA GLN A 76 -4.56 7.04 16.48
C GLN A 76 -4.39 8.55 16.48
N THR A 77 -3.15 9.05 16.40
CA THR A 77 -2.86 10.48 16.35
C THR A 77 -3.54 11.13 15.16
N ALA A 78 -3.37 10.57 13.96
CA ALA A 78 -4.04 11.05 12.75
C ALA A 78 -5.57 11.01 12.89
N HIS A 79 -6.13 9.91 13.42
CA HIS A 79 -7.57 9.78 13.62
C HIS A 79 -8.15 10.80 14.60
N ASN A 80 -7.37 11.21 15.60
CA ASN A 80 -7.77 12.17 16.62
C ASN A 80 -7.54 13.63 16.18
N MET A 81 -6.91 13.88 15.02
CA MET A 81 -6.73 15.24 14.53
C MET A 81 -8.06 15.84 14.07
N VAL A 82 -8.42 16.97 14.66
CA VAL A 82 -9.66 17.70 14.32
C VAL A 82 -9.56 18.34 12.94
N SER A 83 -8.37 18.81 12.54
CA SER A 83 -8.15 19.48 11.26
C SER A 83 -7.82 18.47 10.15
N PRO A 84 -8.63 18.37 9.08
CA PRO A 84 -8.32 17.51 7.94
C PRO A 84 -7.00 17.89 7.23
N ILE A 85 -6.66 19.19 7.23
CA ILE A 85 -5.39 19.68 6.69
C ILE A 85 -4.23 19.24 7.58
N GLY A 86 -4.42 19.27 8.90
CA GLY A 86 -3.45 18.78 9.87
C GLY A 86 -3.19 17.28 9.71
N GLU A 87 -4.25 16.48 9.58
CA GLU A 87 -4.15 15.04 9.33
C GLU A 87 -3.39 14.75 8.03
N LEU A 88 -3.74 15.45 6.94
CA LEU A 88 -3.11 15.26 5.65
C LEU A 88 -1.62 15.67 5.69
N PHE A 89 -1.30 16.79 6.32
CA PHE A 89 0.09 17.23 6.50
C PHE A 89 0.89 16.20 7.32
N PHE A 90 0.31 15.68 8.40
CA PHE A 90 0.95 14.66 9.23
C PHE A 90 1.22 13.37 8.45
N LYS A 91 0.25 12.88 7.69
CA LYS A 91 0.40 11.73 6.78
C LYS A 91 1.52 11.95 5.77
N ARG A 92 1.55 13.12 5.12
CA ARG A 92 2.57 13.47 4.12
C ARG A 92 3.97 13.60 4.70
N LEU A 93 4.10 14.20 5.89
CA LEU A 93 5.38 14.29 6.60
C LEU A 93 5.90 12.89 6.94
N PHE A 94 5.03 12.01 7.43
CA PHE A 94 5.39 10.62 7.66
C PHE A 94 5.86 9.93 6.36
N ALA A 95 5.09 10.04 5.27
CA ALA A 95 5.46 9.43 4.00
C ALA A 95 6.79 9.96 3.45
N TYR A 96 7.07 11.26 3.63
CA TYR A 96 8.34 11.85 3.23
C TYR A 96 9.54 11.26 4.01
N LEU A 97 9.47 11.28 5.34
CA LEU A 97 10.54 10.77 6.20
C LEU A 97 10.73 9.26 6.03
N PHE A 98 9.63 8.52 5.95
CA PHE A 98 9.67 7.08 5.79
C PHE A 98 10.12 6.67 4.38
N GLY A 99 9.80 7.45 3.35
CA GLY A 99 10.35 7.26 2.00
C GLY A 99 11.87 7.33 1.99
N TRP A 100 12.47 8.30 2.69
CA TRP A 100 13.92 8.41 2.82
C TRP A 100 14.55 7.21 3.55
N VAL A 101 13.89 6.69 4.59
CA VAL A 101 14.31 5.45 5.28
C VAL A 101 14.29 4.25 4.32
N VAL A 102 13.22 4.11 3.53
CA VAL A 102 13.09 3.01 2.56
C VAL A 102 14.16 3.11 1.47
N VAL A 103 14.39 4.30 0.89
CA VAL A 103 15.43 4.50 -0.13
C VAL A 103 16.81 4.23 0.44
N SER A 104 17.08 4.61 1.70
CA SER A 104 18.34 4.31 2.38
C SER A 104 18.57 2.80 2.53
N PHE A 105 17.55 2.04 2.91
CA PHE A 105 17.62 0.59 2.97
C PHE A 105 17.92 -0.02 1.59
N TRP A 106 17.20 0.42 0.57
CA TRP A 106 17.36 -0.07 -0.80
C TRP A 106 18.75 0.24 -1.35
N ARG A 107 19.24 1.48 -1.19
CA ARG A 107 20.60 1.86 -1.55
C ARG A 107 21.61 0.96 -0.88
N ALA A 108 21.52 0.79 0.44
CA ALA A 108 22.49 0.00 1.18
C ALA A 108 22.61 -1.43 0.66
N VAL A 109 21.47 -2.09 0.37
CA VAL A 109 21.48 -3.45 -0.16
C VAL A 109 21.92 -3.50 -1.61
N TRP A 110 21.36 -2.63 -2.47
CA TRP A 110 21.63 -2.64 -3.90
C TRP A 110 23.11 -2.36 -4.21
N ASP A 111 23.62 -1.25 -3.69
CA ASP A 111 24.99 -0.80 -3.88
C ASP A 111 26.01 -1.76 -3.28
N PHE A 112 25.70 -2.34 -2.12
CA PHE A 112 26.58 -3.32 -1.50
C PHE A 112 26.75 -4.53 -2.42
N ILE A 113 25.67 -5.04 -3.01
CA ILE A 113 25.75 -6.18 -3.92
C ILE A 113 26.46 -5.79 -5.23
N ASP A 114 26.25 -4.57 -5.74
CA ASP A 114 26.99 -4.04 -6.89
C ASP A 114 28.50 -4.00 -6.61
N ASP A 115 28.90 -3.47 -5.46
CA ASP A 115 30.31 -3.39 -5.05
C ASP A 115 30.93 -4.79 -4.86
N GLN A 116 30.15 -5.80 -4.42
CA GLN A 116 30.66 -7.17 -4.17
C GLN A 116 30.65 -8.08 -5.41
N THR A 117 29.69 -7.92 -6.30
CA THR A 117 29.42 -8.91 -7.37
C THR A 117 29.43 -8.33 -8.77
N GLY A 118 29.57 -7.00 -8.91
CA GLY A 118 29.54 -6.30 -10.18
C GLY A 118 28.13 -6.17 -10.77
N MET A 119 28.06 -5.46 -11.90
CA MET A 119 26.83 -5.04 -12.58
C MET A 119 26.54 -5.89 -13.84
N GLU A 120 27.06 -7.11 -13.89
CA GLU A 120 26.95 -8.00 -15.05
C GLU A 120 25.71 -8.91 -14.99
N ILE A 121 25.28 -9.44 -16.13
CA ILE A 121 24.15 -10.38 -16.22
C ILE A 121 24.34 -11.60 -15.31
N ARG A 122 25.57 -12.11 -15.14
CA ARG A 122 25.84 -13.25 -14.26
C ARG A 122 25.47 -12.93 -12.81
N SER A 123 25.89 -11.77 -12.32
CA SER A 123 25.50 -11.28 -10.99
C SER A 123 23.97 -11.14 -10.90
N GLY A 124 23.38 -10.50 -11.91
CA GLY A 124 21.92 -10.31 -11.98
C GLY A 124 21.14 -11.63 -11.93
N ALA A 125 21.53 -12.62 -12.72
CA ALA A 125 20.87 -13.93 -12.80
C ALA A 125 20.98 -14.73 -11.50
N VAL A 126 22.15 -14.74 -10.86
CA VAL A 126 22.34 -15.41 -9.56
C VAL A 126 21.52 -14.72 -8.47
N CYS A 127 21.56 -13.39 -8.44
CA CYS A 127 20.80 -12.58 -7.47
C CYS A 127 19.29 -12.81 -7.64
N PHE A 128 18.79 -12.80 -8.89
CA PHE A 128 17.40 -13.11 -9.22
C PHE A 128 17.00 -14.52 -8.81
N GLY A 129 17.80 -15.53 -9.15
CA GLY A 129 17.47 -16.93 -8.84
C GLY A 129 17.39 -17.20 -7.34
N ILE A 130 18.40 -16.76 -6.58
CA ILE A 130 18.44 -16.96 -5.12
C ILE A 130 17.27 -16.24 -4.44
N SER A 131 17.01 -14.99 -4.82
CA SER A 131 15.93 -14.20 -4.23
C SER A 131 14.55 -14.71 -4.61
N ALA A 132 14.32 -15.13 -5.86
CA ALA A 132 13.06 -15.74 -6.29
C ALA A 132 12.75 -17.01 -5.51
N VAL A 133 13.71 -17.95 -5.41
CA VAL A 133 13.53 -19.18 -4.61
C VAL A 133 13.26 -18.83 -3.15
N SER A 134 14.03 -17.91 -2.57
CA SER A 134 13.85 -17.50 -1.18
C SER A 134 12.47 -16.89 -0.92
N LEU A 135 12.01 -16.00 -1.79
CA LEU A 135 10.70 -15.35 -1.65
C LEU A 135 9.54 -16.32 -1.83
N ILE A 136 9.64 -17.29 -2.75
CA ILE A 136 8.63 -18.35 -2.92
C ILE A 136 8.58 -19.23 -1.67
N LEU A 137 9.73 -19.67 -1.14
CA LEU A 137 9.79 -20.46 0.09
C LEU A 137 9.25 -19.69 1.30
N LEU A 138 9.51 -18.39 1.36
CA LEU A 138 8.97 -17.51 2.38
C LEU A 138 7.52 -17.11 2.14
N ARG A 139 6.92 -17.44 0.97
CA ARG A 139 5.58 -16.99 0.56
C ARG A 139 5.42 -15.48 0.64
N THR A 140 6.40 -14.75 0.09
CA THR A 140 6.41 -13.27 0.02
C THR A 140 6.68 -12.72 -1.37
N PHE A 141 6.62 -13.53 -2.42
CA PHE A 141 6.92 -13.12 -3.79
C PHE A 141 5.94 -12.04 -4.29
N ARG A 142 4.68 -12.05 -3.86
CA ARG A 142 3.68 -11.04 -4.26
C ARG A 142 4.02 -9.60 -3.86
N ASN A 143 5.01 -9.40 -3.01
CA ASN A 143 5.44 -8.08 -2.54
C ASN A 143 6.45 -7.41 -3.49
N CYS A 144 6.86 -8.08 -4.57
CA CYS A 144 7.83 -7.56 -5.54
C CYS A 144 7.30 -6.45 -6.48
N PRO A 145 6.03 -6.45 -6.93
CA PRO A 145 5.57 -5.39 -7.82
C PRO A 145 5.53 -4.02 -7.15
N ALA A 146 5.89 -3.01 -7.94
CA ALA A 146 5.88 -1.60 -7.58
C ALA A 146 4.93 -0.84 -8.54
N PRO A 147 4.76 0.49 -8.40
CA PRO A 147 4.13 1.31 -9.44
C PRO A 147 4.72 0.97 -10.83
N PRO A 148 3.91 0.85 -11.89
CA PRO A 148 2.51 1.29 -12.00
C PRO A 148 1.45 0.25 -11.59
N LEU A 149 1.85 -0.95 -11.19
CA LEU A 149 0.92 -2.05 -10.88
C LEU A 149 0.36 -1.95 -9.45
N VAL A 150 1.05 -1.22 -8.58
CA VAL A 150 0.62 -0.94 -7.21
C VAL A 150 0.67 0.56 -7.02
N ALA A 151 -0.44 1.16 -6.58
CA ALA A 151 -0.53 2.57 -6.24
C ALA A 151 -1.28 2.73 -4.92
N ALA A 152 -0.59 3.24 -3.90
CA ALA A 152 -1.14 3.49 -2.59
C ALA A 152 -1.59 4.94 -2.47
N SER A 153 -2.86 5.12 -2.08
CA SER A 153 -3.43 6.44 -1.80
C SER A 153 -3.26 6.83 -0.34
N ASP A 154 -3.02 8.13 -0.14
CA ASP A 154 -2.92 8.76 1.17
C ASP A 154 -4.26 8.83 1.91
N LEU A 155 -5.36 8.56 1.20
CA LEU A 155 -6.72 8.52 1.75
C LEU A 155 -7.06 7.17 2.40
N SER A 156 -6.24 6.14 2.20
CA SER A 156 -6.52 4.81 2.77
C SER A 156 -6.56 4.82 4.30
N ASP A 157 -7.52 4.10 4.89
CA ASP A 157 -7.61 3.85 6.34
C ASP A 157 -6.41 3.05 6.88
N ASP A 158 -5.73 2.31 6.00
CA ASP A 158 -4.55 1.50 6.31
C ASP A 158 -3.24 2.24 6.00
N PHE A 159 -3.29 3.57 5.87
CA PHE A 159 -2.12 4.39 5.54
C PHE A 159 -0.92 4.14 6.46
N PHE A 160 -1.12 4.02 7.77
CA PHE A 160 -0.03 3.78 8.72
C PHE A 160 0.23 2.29 8.98
N THR A 161 -0.62 1.39 8.49
CA THR A 161 -0.55 -0.03 8.82
C THR A 161 0.62 -0.70 8.10
N ILE A 162 1.50 -1.33 8.87
CA ILE A 162 2.65 -2.09 8.40
C ILE A 162 2.53 -3.52 8.92
N LYS A 163 2.19 -4.45 8.03
CA LYS A 163 2.08 -5.89 8.34
C LYS A 163 3.45 -6.55 8.26
N THR A 164 3.86 -7.23 9.33
CA THR A 164 5.04 -8.10 9.32
C THR A 164 4.70 -9.46 8.69
N ARG A 165 5.73 -10.21 8.30
CA ARG A 165 5.59 -11.50 7.63
C ARG A 165 4.80 -12.50 8.45
N PHE A 166 5.09 -12.63 9.74
CA PHE A 166 4.40 -13.62 10.60
C PHE A 166 3.17 -13.04 11.31
N ARG A 167 2.91 -11.73 11.15
CA ARG A 167 1.78 -11.01 11.78
C ARG A 167 1.69 -11.27 13.28
N THR A 168 2.84 -11.32 13.94
CA THR A 168 2.92 -11.61 15.36
C THR A 168 2.22 -10.50 16.16
N PRO A 169 1.37 -10.82 17.15
CA PRO A 169 0.74 -9.79 17.97
C PRO A 169 1.77 -9.08 18.86
N LYS A 170 1.61 -7.76 19.05
CA LYS A 170 2.50 -6.92 19.89
C LYS A 170 2.57 -7.35 21.36
N SER A 171 1.59 -8.13 21.85
CA SER A 171 1.61 -8.72 23.19
C SER A 171 2.82 -9.65 23.41
N LYS A 172 3.32 -10.30 22.35
CA LYS A 172 4.49 -11.18 22.40
C LYS A 172 5.77 -10.40 22.06
N LYS A 173 6.22 -9.52 22.95
CA LYS A 173 7.29 -8.52 22.70
C LYS A 173 8.51 -9.05 21.93
N LEU A 174 9.14 -10.13 22.41
CA LEU A 174 10.34 -10.70 21.76
C LEU A 174 10.02 -11.28 20.39
N LEU A 175 8.94 -12.05 20.25
CA LEU A 175 8.55 -12.63 18.97
C LEU A 175 8.14 -11.55 17.96
N PHE A 176 7.46 -10.49 18.42
CA PHE A 176 7.12 -9.35 17.58
C PHE A 176 8.37 -8.61 17.09
N PHE A 177 9.34 -8.39 17.98
CA PHE A 177 10.64 -7.81 17.60
C PHE A 177 11.34 -8.67 16.55
N LEU A 178 11.42 -9.98 16.76
CA LEU A 178 12.07 -10.90 15.83
C LEU A 178 11.32 -10.98 14.50
N ASP A 179 9.98 -10.98 14.50
CA ASP A 179 9.16 -10.95 13.28
C ASP A 179 9.36 -9.65 12.50
N ALA A 180 9.34 -8.50 13.17
CA ALA A 180 9.60 -7.21 12.54
C ALA A 180 11.01 -7.17 11.94
N LEU A 181 12.03 -7.57 12.71
CA LEU A 181 13.42 -7.58 12.26
C LEU A 181 13.59 -8.54 11.08
N PHE A 182 13.04 -9.75 11.18
CA PHE A 182 13.06 -10.74 10.10
C PHE A 182 12.41 -10.20 8.84
N SER A 183 11.22 -9.61 8.96
CA SER A 183 10.46 -9.07 7.84
C SER A 183 11.25 -8.01 7.07
N VAL A 184 11.85 -7.07 7.81
CA VAL A 184 12.65 -5.98 7.24
C VAL A 184 13.94 -6.51 6.62
N THR A 185 14.67 -7.38 7.31
CA THR A 185 16.02 -7.78 6.89
C THR A 185 16.04 -8.93 5.89
N VAL A 186 15.12 -9.89 5.97
CA VAL A 186 15.15 -11.10 5.14
C VAL A 186 14.30 -10.92 3.88
N PRO A 187 12.95 -10.93 3.91
CA PRO A 187 12.14 -10.59 2.73
C PRO A 187 12.49 -9.23 2.13
N GLY A 188 12.73 -8.20 2.95
CA GLY A 188 13.11 -6.87 2.46
C GLY A 188 14.37 -6.90 1.59
N THR A 189 15.45 -7.54 2.04
CA THR A 189 16.68 -7.70 1.24
C THR A 189 16.41 -8.53 -0.02
N MET A 190 15.65 -9.62 0.07
CA MET A 190 15.35 -10.46 -1.10
C MET A 190 14.55 -9.70 -2.18
N ILE A 191 13.66 -8.79 -1.79
CA ILE A 191 12.93 -7.93 -2.75
C ILE A 191 13.90 -6.99 -3.47
N VAL A 192 14.87 -6.39 -2.78
CA VAL A 192 15.90 -5.57 -3.45
C VAL A 192 16.70 -6.43 -4.42
N CYS A 193 17.14 -7.61 -3.98
CA CYS A 193 17.90 -8.56 -4.79
C CYS A 193 17.16 -9.00 -6.07
N ILE A 194 15.87 -9.31 -5.99
CA ILE A 194 15.13 -9.79 -7.16
C ILE A 194 14.89 -8.68 -8.18
N VAL A 195 14.62 -7.45 -7.70
CA VAL A 195 14.46 -6.28 -8.58
C VAL A 195 15.79 -5.91 -9.22
N ARG A 196 16.88 -5.91 -8.45
CA ARG A 196 18.26 -5.74 -8.96
C ARG A 196 18.61 -6.78 -10.01
N GLY A 197 18.35 -8.04 -9.70
CA GLY A 197 18.61 -9.16 -10.61
C GLY A 197 17.86 -8.99 -11.94
N MET A 198 16.57 -8.68 -11.86
CA MET A 198 15.74 -8.39 -13.03
C MET A 198 16.26 -7.17 -13.81
N TRP A 199 16.69 -6.11 -13.12
CA TRP A 199 17.24 -4.91 -13.75
C TRP A 199 18.46 -5.23 -14.62
N TYR A 200 19.45 -5.95 -14.10
CA TYR A 200 20.67 -6.28 -14.86
C TYR A 200 20.44 -7.32 -15.97
N ILE A 201 19.50 -8.25 -15.78
CA ILE A 201 19.06 -9.15 -16.86
C ILE A 201 18.48 -8.33 -18.02
N MET A 202 17.57 -7.39 -17.72
CA MET A 202 16.94 -6.54 -18.74
C MET A 202 17.95 -5.58 -19.39
N SER A 203 18.83 -4.96 -18.60
CA SER A 203 19.90 -4.11 -19.13
C SER A 203 20.78 -4.88 -20.10
N TYR A 204 21.20 -6.11 -19.77
CA TYR A 204 21.96 -6.91 -20.72
C TYR A 204 21.22 -7.11 -22.05
N PHE A 205 19.96 -7.57 -22.04
CA PHE A 205 19.22 -7.84 -23.28
C PHE A 205 18.90 -6.59 -24.10
N LEU A 206 18.59 -5.48 -23.44
CA LEU A 206 18.22 -4.23 -24.12
C LEU A 206 19.45 -3.43 -24.56
N ASP A 207 20.54 -3.48 -23.79
CA ASP A 207 21.79 -2.76 -24.08
C ASP A 207 22.71 -3.54 -25.03
N LEU A 208 22.45 -4.83 -25.30
CA LEU A 208 23.06 -5.53 -26.44
C LEU A 208 22.81 -4.82 -27.78
N ASN A 209 21.74 -4.03 -27.88
CA ASN A 209 21.49 -3.23 -29.08
C ASN A 209 22.30 -1.92 -29.09
N VAL A 210 22.83 -1.46 -27.94
CA VAL A 210 23.72 -0.28 -27.82
C VAL A 210 25.07 -0.56 -28.45
N SER A 211 25.64 -1.75 -28.25
CA SER A 211 26.84 -2.18 -28.97
C SER A 211 26.61 -2.33 -30.48
N ASN A 212 25.36 -2.43 -30.92
CA ASN A 212 24.95 -2.46 -32.32
C ASN A 212 24.50 -1.06 -32.85
N GLY A 213 24.87 0.02 -32.16
CA GLY A 213 24.67 1.41 -32.60
C GLY A 213 23.48 2.13 -31.97
N TRP A 214 22.75 1.52 -31.03
CA TRP A 214 21.75 2.25 -30.25
C TRP A 214 22.40 3.19 -29.24
N ARG A 215 21.70 4.26 -28.88
CA ARG A 215 22.06 5.11 -27.74
C ARG A 215 21.39 4.56 -26.48
N ALA A 216 21.92 4.92 -25.30
CA ALA A 216 21.32 4.55 -24.01
C ALA A 216 19.83 4.94 -23.91
N ILE A 217 19.45 6.05 -24.54
CA ILE A 217 18.06 6.52 -24.57
C ILE A 217 17.13 5.61 -25.38
N ASP A 218 17.64 4.96 -26.43
CA ASP A 218 16.85 4.04 -27.26
C ASP A 218 16.52 2.77 -26.46
N SER A 219 17.46 2.33 -25.61
CA SER A 219 17.25 1.24 -24.65
C SER A 219 16.22 1.59 -23.56
N ALA A 220 16.26 2.81 -23.04
CA ALA A 220 15.25 3.32 -22.11
C ALA A 220 13.86 3.40 -22.75
N ALA A 221 13.78 3.89 -24.01
CA ALA A 221 12.54 3.95 -24.77
C ALA A 221 11.96 2.55 -25.06
N CYS A 222 12.80 1.58 -25.41
CA CYS A 222 12.39 0.19 -25.61
C CYS A 222 11.85 -0.43 -24.31
N SER A 223 12.53 -0.19 -23.19
CA SER A 223 12.08 -0.57 -21.84
C SER A 223 10.68 -0.04 -21.54
N MET A 224 10.41 1.25 -21.85
CA MET A 224 9.08 1.85 -21.70
C MET A 224 8.03 1.23 -22.62
N GLY A 225 8.40 0.90 -23.86
CA GLY A 225 7.50 0.22 -24.82
C GLY A 225 7.07 -1.16 -24.33
N ILE A 226 8.04 -1.99 -23.92
CA ILE A 226 7.81 -3.31 -23.33
C ILE A 226 6.97 -3.20 -22.06
N ALA A 227 7.34 -2.28 -21.16
CA ALA A 227 6.61 -2.02 -19.93
C ALA A 227 5.15 -1.69 -20.18
N THR A 228 4.88 -0.74 -21.07
CA THR A 228 3.50 -0.32 -21.40
C THR A 228 2.68 -1.51 -21.88
N GLY A 229 3.19 -2.27 -22.85
CA GLY A 229 2.50 -3.46 -23.36
C GLY A 229 2.25 -4.51 -22.27
N MET A 230 3.26 -4.80 -21.46
CA MET A 230 3.15 -5.77 -20.36
C MET A 230 2.17 -5.34 -19.27
N VAL A 231 2.14 -4.07 -18.89
CA VAL A 231 1.18 -3.55 -17.91
C VAL A 231 -0.25 -3.72 -18.43
N PHE A 232 -0.52 -3.39 -19.69
CA PHE A 232 -1.83 -3.64 -20.30
C PHE A 232 -2.21 -5.12 -20.27
N ILE A 233 -1.29 -6.02 -20.66
CA ILE A 233 -1.50 -7.46 -20.62
C ILE A 233 -1.83 -7.93 -19.19
N VAL A 234 -1.04 -7.52 -18.20
CA VAL A 234 -1.24 -7.88 -16.79
C VAL A 234 -2.62 -7.41 -16.30
N PHE A 235 -3.02 -6.17 -16.56
CA PHE A 235 -4.34 -5.67 -16.19
C PHE A 235 -5.49 -6.41 -16.88
N MET A 236 -5.35 -6.76 -18.16
CA MET A 236 -6.36 -7.56 -18.87
C MET A 236 -6.46 -8.98 -18.30
N LEU A 237 -5.33 -9.56 -17.90
CA LEU A 237 -5.27 -10.92 -17.35
C LEU A 237 -5.75 -11.02 -15.90
N GLN A 238 -5.79 -9.94 -15.12
CA GLN A 238 -6.20 -9.97 -13.70
C GLN A 238 -7.50 -10.76 -13.44
N ARG A 239 -8.53 -10.54 -14.25
CA ARG A 239 -9.83 -11.21 -14.07
C ARG A 239 -9.72 -12.71 -14.36
N SER A 240 -9.02 -13.07 -15.42
CA SER A 240 -8.78 -14.47 -15.79
C SER A 240 -7.91 -15.16 -14.75
N ALA A 241 -6.87 -14.48 -14.27
CA ALA A 241 -5.98 -14.97 -13.22
C ALA A 241 -6.73 -15.18 -11.89
N ALA A 242 -7.56 -14.21 -11.48
CA ALA A 242 -8.41 -14.34 -10.30
C ALA A 242 -9.37 -15.54 -10.42
N TRP A 243 -9.94 -15.77 -11.61
CA TRP A 243 -10.78 -16.94 -11.84
C TRP A 243 -10.01 -18.26 -11.68
N VAL A 244 -8.78 -18.35 -12.22
CA VAL A 244 -7.93 -19.55 -12.05
C VAL A 244 -7.53 -19.72 -10.59
N SER A 245 -7.03 -18.66 -9.93
CA SER A 245 -6.65 -18.70 -8.50
C SER A 245 -7.80 -19.18 -7.61
N ARG A 246 -9.04 -18.71 -7.87
CA ARG A 246 -10.24 -19.19 -7.16
C ARG A 246 -10.48 -20.69 -7.33
N ARG A 247 -10.20 -21.27 -8.50
CA ARG A 247 -10.31 -22.73 -8.72
C ARG A 247 -9.22 -23.51 -8.00
N LEU A 248 -8.13 -22.85 -7.63
CA LEU A 248 -7.01 -23.42 -6.90
C LEU A 248 -7.11 -23.18 -5.38
N ASP A 249 -8.21 -22.64 -4.85
CA ASP A 249 -8.38 -22.38 -3.41
C ASP A 249 -8.16 -23.64 -2.54
N ASN A 250 -8.49 -24.83 -3.06
CA ASN A 250 -8.28 -26.10 -2.39
C ASN A 250 -6.88 -26.72 -2.63
N HIS A 251 -6.04 -26.09 -3.47
CA HIS A 251 -4.74 -26.59 -3.88
C HIS A 251 -3.65 -25.54 -3.61
N LEU A 252 -3.31 -25.35 -2.33
CA LEU A 252 -2.43 -24.27 -1.86
C LEU A 252 -1.12 -24.13 -2.65
N LEU A 253 -0.41 -25.24 -2.91
CA LEU A 253 0.87 -25.19 -3.62
C LEU A 253 0.69 -24.74 -5.08
N LEU A 254 -0.28 -25.30 -5.80
CA LEU A 254 -0.56 -24.91 -7.19
C LEU A 254 -1.03 -23.46 -7.26
N LYS A 255 -1.81 -23.01 -6.28
CA LYS A 255 -2.24 -21.62 -6.16
C LYS A 255 -1.06 -20.67 -5.99
N ILE A 256 -0.15 -20.96 -5.07
CA ILE A 256 1.06 -20.15 -4.84
C ILE A 256 1.87 -20.07 -6.14
N ILE A 257 2.18 -21.20 -6.76
CA ILE A 257 2.95 -21.23 -8.02
C ILE A 257 2.26 -20.39 -9.11
N PHE A 258 0.95 -20.51 -9.25
CA PHE A 258 0.18 -19.75 -10.22
C PHE A 258 0.18 -18.24 -9.94
N GLU A 259 -0.11 -17.84 -8.70
CA GLU A 259 -0.12 -16.43 -8.29
C GLU A 259 1.28 -15.83 -8.43
N ASP A 260 2.33 -16.51 -7.98
CA ASP A 260 3.70 -16.02 -8.08
C ASP A 260 4.13 -15.85 -9.53
N PHE A 261 3.74 -16.77 -10.43
CA PHE A 261 3.99 -16.62 -11.87
C PHE A 261 3.24 -15.41 -12.46
N PHE A 262 2.00 -15.16 -12.05
CA PHE A 262 1.27 -13.96 -12.44
C PHE A 262 1.97 -12.69 -11.94
N TYR A 263 2.45 -12.69 -10.70
CA TYR A 263 3.21 -11.58 -10.11
C TYR A 263 4.60 -11.39 -10.75
N LEU A 264 5.21 -12.44 -11.30
CA LEU A 264 6.46 -12.34 -12.06
C LEU A 264 6.29 -11.51 -13.33
N LEU A 265 5.15 -11.63 -14.03
CA LEU A 265 4.82 -10.75 -15.16
C LEU A 265 4.75 -9.29 -14.68
N GLY A 266 4.19 -9.08 -13.48
CA GLY A 266 4.12 -7.78 -12.85
C GLY A 266 5.50 -7.20 -12.50
N LEU A 267 6.38 -8.03 -11.94
CA LEU A 267 7.78 -7.66 -11.66
C LEU A 267 8.49 -7.21 -12.95
N ILE A 268 8.40 -7.99 -14.03
CA ILE A 268 9.02 -7.66 -15.32
C ILE A 268 8.49 -6.32 -15.85
N ALA A 269 7.19 -6.11 -15.80
CA ALA A 269 6.55 -4.88 -16.27
C ALA A 269 6.98 -3.66 -15.42
N GLY A 270 6.95 -3.80 -14.09
CA GLY A 270 7.35 -2.77 -13.14
C GLY A 270 8.82 -2.39 -13.31
N THR A 271 9.73 -3.36 -13.31
CA THR A 271 11.17 -3.12 -13.49
C THR A 271 11.47 -2.43 -14.82
N ASN A 272 10.85 -2.83 -15.93
CA ASN A 272 11.04 -2.15 -17.22
C ASN A 272 10.49 -0.72 -17.21
N THR A 273 9.39 -0.46 -16.49
CA THR A 273 8.85 0.90 -16.35
C THR A 273 9.83 1.79 -15.60
N TRP A 274 10.32 1.32 -14.45
CA TRP A 274 11.30 2.04 -13.64
C TRP A 274 12.60 2.29 -14.39
N ARG A 275 13.15 1.26 -15.04
CA ARG A 275 14.36 1.37 -15.87
C ARG A 275 14.22 2.38 -16.99
N GLY A 276 13.09 2.35 -17.69
CA GLY A 276 12.79 3.30 -18.75
C GLY A 276 12.79 4.74 -18.25
N ILE A 277 11.99 5.04 -17.23
CA ILE A 277 11.89 6.39 -16.66
C ILE A 277 13.24 6.85 -16.10
N TRP A 278 13.94 5.98 -15.35
CA TRP A 278 15.25 6.31 -14.79
C TRP A 278 16.26 6.66 -15.89
N GLY A 279 16.34 5.87 -16.96
CA GLY A 279 17.21 6.16 -18.11
C GLY A 279 16.85 7.46 -18.84
N PHE A 280 15.57 7.81 -18.95
CA PHE A 280 15.14 9.12 -19.46
C PHE A 280 15.65 10.26 -18.57
N LEU A 281 15.59 10.11 -17.24
CA LEU A 281 16.07 11.11 -16.30
C LEU A 281 17.59 11.26 -16.37
N ASP A 282 18.34 10.16 -16.46
CA ASP A 282 19.81 10.22 -16.60
C ASP A 282 20.24 10.98 -17.86
N TYR A 283 19.47 10.89 -18.94
CA TYR A 283 19.79 11.57 -20.20
C TYR A 283 19.32 13.03 -20.24
N TYR A 284 18.14 13.34 -19.68
CA TYR A 284 17.49 14.65 -19.87
C TYR A 284 17.47 15.55 -18.63
N ALA A 285 17.47 15.00 -17.41
CA ALA A 285 17.32 15.80 -16.19
C ALA A 285 18.67 16.35 -15.74
N PHE A 286 19.01 17.56 -16.23
CA PHE A 286 20.26 18.27 -15.90
C PHE A 286 21.52 17.38 -16.01
N PRO A 287 21.82 16.80 -17.19
CA PRO A 287 22.85 15.76 -17.35
C PRO A 287 24.30 16.21 -17.07
N LYS A 288 24.52 17.47 -16.70
CA LYS A 288 25.83 18.06 -16.38
C LYS A 288 25.92 18.56 -14.94
N ASP A 289 24.82 18.50 -14.19
CA ASP A 289 24.74 19.03 -12.82
C ASP A 289 23.94 18.05 -11.97
N ASP A 290 24.66 17.10 -11.36
CA ASP A 290 24.08 16.03 -10.55
C ASP A 290 23.33 16.58 -9.33
N VAL A 291 23.78 17.71 -8.76
CA VAL A 291 23.15 18.32 -7.59
C VAL A 291 21.81 18.93 -7.97
N MET A 292 21.76 19.70 -9.05
CA MET A 292 20.51 20.26 -9.58
C MET A 292 19.56 19.15 -10.04
N SER A 293 20.09 18.11 -10.69
CA SER A 293 19.32 16.93 -11.08
C SER A 293 18.67 16.25 -9.88
N ALA A 294 19.45 15.97 -8.84
CA ALA A 294 19.01 15.25 -7.64
C ALA A 294 17.92 16.02 -6.89
N TRP A 295 18.15 17.31 -6.59
CA TRP A 295 17.18 18.14 -5.88
C TRP A 295 15.90 18.36 -6.70
N THR A 296 16.03 18.63 -8.00
CA THR A 296 14.85 18.84 -8.86
C THR A 296 14.01 17.57 -8.92
N CYS A 297 14.65 16.40 -9.12
CA CYS A 297 13.94 15.13 -9.11
C CYS A 297 13.28 14.87 -7.75
N HIS A 298 14.00 15.04 -6.65
CA HIS A 298 13.46 14.80 -5.32
C HIS A 298 12.23 15.68 -5.01
N ILE A 299 12.31 16.98 -5.28
CA ILE A 299 11.23 17.94 -5.02
C ILE A 299 10.03 17.70 -5.94
N ILE A 300 10.26 17.53 -7.25
CA ILE A 300 9.16 17.31 -8.21
C ILE A 300 8.47 15.98 -7.96
N GLY A 301 9.24 14.90 -7.74
CA GLY A 301 8.70 13.57 -7.48
C GLY A 301 7.84 13.56 -6.22
N GLN A 302 8.40 13.99 -5.09
CA GLN A 302 7.68 13.98 -3.83
C GLN A 302 6.52 14.98 -3.81
N GLY A 303 6.77 16.21 -4.27
CA GLY A 303 5.75 17.26 -4.35
C GLY A 303 4.59 16.84 -5.23
N GLY A 304 4.87 16.23 -6.39
CA GLY A 304 3.87 15.65 -7.27
C GLY A 304 3.06 14.55 -6.60
N LEU A 305 3.70 13.56 -5.97
CA LEU A 305 2.97 12.50 -5.27
C LEU A 305 2.07 13.04 -4.17
N MET A 306 2.55 14.01 -3.39
CA MET A 306 1.74 14.68 -2.38
C MET A 306 0.54 15.40 -3.01
N LEU A 307 0.73 16.13 -4.10
CA LEU A 307 -0.34 16.83 -4.83
C LEU A 307 -1.42 15.84 -5.34
N PHE A 308 -1.01 14.67 -5.80
CA PHE A 308 -1.92 13.62 -6.26
C PHE A 308 -2.48 12.73 -5.14
N MET A 309 -2.10 12.95 -3.87
CA MET A 309 -2.53 12.14 -2.71
C MET A 309 -2.06 10.69 -2.80
N HIS A 310 -0.84 10.48 -3.29
CA HIS A 310 -0.18 9.18 -3.47
C HIS A 310 1.26 9.18 -2.92
N ALA A 311 1.58 10.02 -1.93
CA ALA A 311 2.90 10.03 -1.29
C ALA A 311 3.29 8.64 -0.75
N SER A 312 2.30 7.87 -0.30
CA SER A 312 2.51 6.49 0.14
C SER A 312 2.89 5.50 -0.95
N SER A 313 2.68 5.81 -2.24
CA SER A 313 3.10 4.95 -3.36
C SER A 313 4.62 4.84 -3.50
N ALA A 314 5.38 5.78 -2.94
CA ALA A 314 6.83 5.71 -2.87
C ALA A 314 7.35 4.79 -1.76
N LEU A 315 6.46 4.28 -0.89
CA LEU A 315 6.84 3.47 0.26
C LEU A 315 6.76 1.98 -0.09
N VAL A 316 7.79 1.23 0.28
CA VAL A 316 7.71 -0.23 0.35
C VAL A 316 7.35 -0.57 1.79
N LYS A 317 6.06 -0.82 2.05
CA LYS A 317 5.55 -1.12 3.38
C LYS A 317 4.65 -2.34 3.37
N SER A 318 4.74 -3.14 4.44
CA SER A 318 4.01 -4.38 4.67
C SER A 318 4.49 -5.59 3.84
N PHE A 319 4.20 -6.76 4.39
CA PHE A 319 4.35 -8.04 3.72
C PHE A 319 3.01 -8.77 3.69
N GLU A 320 2.55 -9.04 2.48
CA GLU A 320 1.43 -9.94 2.22
C GLU A 320 1.95 -11.36 1.98
N VAL A 321 1.14 -12.34 2.37
CA VAL A 321 1.52 -13.77 2.33
C VAL A 321 0.90 -14.44 1.10
N ASP A 322 1.74 -15.07 0.28
CA ASP A 322 1.30 -15.73 -0.96
C ASP A 322 0.32 -16.86 -0.66
N GLY A 323 -0.76 -16.97 -1.43
CA GLY A 323 -1.81 -17.98 -1.25
C GLY A 323 -2.74 -17.77 -0.05
N GLU A 324 -2.62 -16.67 0.70
CA GLU A 324 -3.50 -16.38 1.84
C GLU A 324 -4.91 -15.91 1.43
N TYR A 325 -4.99 -15.05 0.43
CA TYR A 325 -6.24 -14.48 -0.06
C TYR A 325 -7.11 -15.55 -0.72
N VAL A 326 -8.42 -15.55 -0.49
CA VAL A 326 -9.37 -16.53 -1.05
C VAL A 326 -10.16 -15.96 -2.22
N ASN A 327 -10.92 -16.79 -2.94
CA ASN A 327 -11.83 -16.36 -4.01
C ASN A 327 -11.14 -15.60 -5.17
N GLY A 328 -9.84 -15.85 -5.39
CA GLY A 328 -9.08 -15.18 -6.44
C GLY A 328 -8.63 -13.75 -6.09
N GLU A 329 -8.85 -13.30 -4.85
CA GLU A 329 -8.46 -11.95 -4.41
C GLU A 329 -6.95 -11.72 -4.52
N GLY A 330 -6.17 -12.80 -4.43
CA GLY A 330 -4.73 -12.79 -4.56
C GLY A 330 -4.21 -12.27 -5.90
N CYS A 331 -5.01 -12.22 -6.97
CA CYS A 331 -4.59 -11.77 -8.30
C CYS A 331 -5.01 -10.32 -8.64
N TRP A 332 -5.65 -9.59 -7.73
CA TRP A 332 -5.98 -8.19 -7.96
C TRP A 332 -4.82 -7.29 -7.55
N LEU A 333 -4.37 -6.47 -8.49
CA LEU A 333 -3.30 -5.50 -8.26
C LEU A 333 -3.92 -4.16 -7.85
N PRO A 334 -3.49 -3.56 -6.73
CA PRO A 334 -4.07 -2.34 -6.18
C PRO A 334 -3.57 -1.08 -6.90
N ALA A 335 -3.89 -0.92 -8.19
CA ALA A 335 -3.57 0.29 -8.97
C ALA A 335 -4.82 1.17 -9.21
N SER A 336 -5.54 1.52 -8.14
CA SER A 336 -6.90 2.09 -8.24
C SER A 336 -6.96 3.53 -7.74
N SER A 337 -6.36 4.49 -8.45
CA SER A 337 -6.32 5.90 -8.01
C SER A 337 -7.71 6.58 -8.02
N LEU A 338 -8.29 6.81 -9.19
CA LEU A 338 -9.61 7.42 -9.38
C LEU A 338 -10.74 6.57 -8.81
N THR A 339 -10.62 5.24 -8.90
CA THR A 339 -11.62 4.34 -8.30
C THR A 339 -11.68 4.53 -6.77
N MET A 340 -10.55 4.80 -6.10
CA MET A 340 -10.53 5.16 -4.67
C MET A 340 -11.13 6.55 -4.40
N PHE A 341 -10.84 7.55 -5.25
CA PHE A 341 -11.45 8.88 -5.12
C PHE A 341 -12.98 8.84 -5.25
N GLN A 342 -13.54 8.00 -6.13
CA GLN A 342 -14.99 7.86 -6.22
C GLN A 342 -15.63 7.30 -4.93
N GLY A 343 -14.92 6.42 -4.23
CA GLY A 343 -15.36 5.89 -2.93
C GLY A 343 -15.35 6.97 -1.83
N HIS A 344 -14.34 7.85 -1.83
CA HIS A 344 -14.16 8.90 -0.82
C HIS A 344 -14.93 10.19 -1.13
N MET A 345 -15.14 10.54 -2.40
CA MET A 345 -15.87 11.75 -2.83
C MET A 345 -17.40 11.71 -2.57
N GLY A 346 -17.89 10.66 -1.90
CA GLY A 346 -19.26 10.58 -1.37
C GLY A 346 -19.33 10.54 0.16
N GLN A 347 -18.18 10.44 0.84
CA GLN A 347 -18.08 10.47 2.30
C GLN A 347 -17.78 11.91 2.72
N THR A 348 -18.79 12.78 2.65
CA THR A 348 -18.70 14.10 3.30
C THR A 348 -18.33 13.90 4.76
N HIS A 349 -17.25 14.57 5.19
CA HIS A 349 -16.73 14.71 6.54
C HIS A 349 -17.68 14.24 7.65
N ARG A 350 -17.16 13.39 8.55
CA ARG A 350 -17.83 13.02 9.82
C ARG A 350 -18.43 14.27 10.45
N LYS A 351 -19.76 14.39 10.40
CA LYS A 351 -20.48 15.39 11.19
C LYS A 351 -20.46 14.88 12.62
N GLN A 352 -19.58 15.42 13.45
CA GLN A 352 -19.67 15.26 14.89
C GLN A 352 -20.86 16.10 15.37
N PHE A 353 -21.88 15.45 15.92
CA PHE A 353 -22.97 16.14 16.57
C PHE A 353 -22.65 16.23 18.06
N ILE A 354 -22.54 17.46 18.57
CA ILE A 354 -22.46 17.71 20.01
C ILE A 354 -23.90 17.78 20.51
N VAL A 355 -24.34 16.73 21.20
CA VAL A 355 -25.64 16.73 21.88
C VAL A 355 -25.39 17.10 23.34
N ARG A 356 -25.91 18.26 23.76
CA ARG A 356 -25.88 18.69 25.17
C ARG A 356 -27.04 18.03 25.91
N ASN A 357 -26.76 17.28 26.96
CA ASN A 357 -27.80 16.63 27.78
C ASN A 357 -27.59 17.00 29.25
N GLY A 358 -28.11 18.15 29.69
CA GLY A 358 -27.80 18.69 31.02
C GLY A 358 -26.33 19.09 31.15
N GLU A 359 -25.67 18.71 32.26
CA GLU A 359 -24.26 19.05 32.55
C GLU A 359 -23.22 18.15 31.85
N GLU A 360 -23.63 17.07 31.19
CA GLU A 360 -22.71 16.14 30.51
C GLU A 360 -22.67 16.35 28.99
N ILE A 361 -21.46 16.40 28.43
CA ILE A 361 -21.21 16.49 26.98
C ILE A 361 -20.88 15.09 26.46
N ILE A 362 -21.78 14.52 25.65
CA ILE A 362 -21.56 13.23 24.99
C ILE A 362 -21.20 13.48 23.53
N MET A 363 -19.97 13.15 23.13
CA MET A 363 -19.55 13.14 21.73
C MET A 363 -20.00 11.85 21.05
N THR A 364 -20.91 11.95 20.07
CA THR A 364 -21.29 10.80 19.24
C THR A 364 -20.75 10.99 17.82
N THR A 365 -19.92 10.05 17.37
CA THR A 365 -19.41 10.03 15.99
C THR A 365 -20.30 9.11 15.15
N VAL A 366 -20.98 9.65 14.14
CA VAL A 366 -21.75 8.85 13.18
C VAL A 366 -20.93 8.70 11.91
N THR A 367 -20.59 7.46 11.57
CA THR A 367 -19.98 7.10 10.28
C THR A 367 -21.07 6.55 9.38
N THR A 368 -21.47 7.29 8.35
CA THR A 368 -22.34 6.77 7.29
C THR A 368 -21.53 5.86 6.38
N LEU A 369 -21.52 4.56 6.69
CA LEU A 369 -21.03 3.53 5.77
C LEU A 369 -22.05 3.37 4.63
N LYS A 370 -21.67 3.76 3.41
CA LYS A 370 -22.29 3.25 2.19
C LYS A 370 -21.46 2.05 1.76
N ASP A 371 -21.97 0.85 2.00
CA ASP A 371 -21.35 -0.38 1.50
C ASP A 371 -21.19 -0.32 -0.02
N PRO A 372 -19.98 -0.51 -0.56
CA PRO A 372 -19.81 -0.79 -1.97
C PRO A 372 -19.98 -2.31 -2.17
N ILE A 373 -21.08 -2.67 -2.84
CA ILE A 373 -21.31 -3.93 -3.56
C ILE A 373 -21.94 -5.08 -2.73
N GLY A 374 -23.26 -5.21 -2.85
CA GLY A 374 -23.90 -6.51 -3.12
C GLY A 374 -24.44 -7.31 -1.93
N ALA A 375 -25.48 -6.82 -1.26
CA ALA A 375 -26.48 -7.69 -0.64
C ALA A 375 -27.88 -7.16 -1.00
N ALA A 376 -28.70 -8.04 -1.58
CA ALA A 376 -30.06 -7.71 -1.98
C ALA A 376 -30.94 -7.44 -0.75
N GLY A 377 -31.64 -6.31 -0.78
CA GLY A 377 -32.88 -6.09 -0.03
C GLY A 377 -32.76 -5.72 1.44
N GLN A 378 -32.24 -4.52 1.75
CA GLN A 378 -32.71 -3.76 2.93
C GLN A 378 -32.79 -2.27 2.58
N THR A 379 -33.96 -1.69 2.83
CA THR A 379 -34.24 -0.26 2.72
C THR A 379 -33.35 0.51 3.70
N THR A 380 -32.47 1.37 3.19
CA THR A 380 -31.77 2.38 4.01
C THR A 380 -32.79 3.43 4.47
N GLU A 381 -33.31 3.28 5.68
CA GLU A 381 -33.99 4.39 6.37
C GLU A 381 -32.94 5.41 6.84
N GLU A 382 -33.09 6.67 6.40
CA GLU A 382 -32.38 7.79 7.00
C GLU A 382 -32.74 7.87 8.50
N LEU A 383 -31.72 7.88 9.37
CA LEU A 383 -31.93 8.10 10.80
C LEU A 383 -32.25 9.58 11.04
N SER A 384 -33.55 9.90 11.04
CA SER A 384 -34.07 11.15 11.60
C SER A 384 -33.90 11.16 13.14
N PRO A 385 -33.96 12.34 13.79
CA PRO A 385 -33.95 12.45 15.26
C PRO A 385 -35.00 11.56 15.95
N GLU A 386 -36.12 11.28 15.27
CA GLU A 386 -37.17 10.40 15.77
C GLU A 386 -36.74 8.92 15.81
N ASN A 387 -35.94 8.47 14.85
CA ASN A 387 -35.45 7.08 14.80
C ASN A 387 -34.41 6.80 15.89
N ALA A 388 -33.57 7.79 16.24
CA ALA A 388 -32.63 7.69 17.36
C ALA A 388 -33.36 7.60 18.72
N LEU A 389 -34.46 8.35 18.88
CA LEU A 389 -35.30 8.28 20.08
C LEU A 389 -36.03 6.94 20.20
N ARG A 390 -36.38 6.32 19.06
CA ARG A 390 -37.07 5.04 18.98
C ARG A 390 -36.17 3.88 19.40
N LEU A 391 -34.90 3.88 18.98
CA LEU A 391 -33.89 2.90 19.40
C LEU A 391 -33.61 2.99 20.91
N ARG A 392 -33.53 4.21 21.45
CA ARG A 392 -33.36 4.45 22.90
C ARG A 392 -34.48 3.84 23.76
N LYS A 393 -35.73 3.91 23.28
CA LYS A 393 -36.88 3.29 23.98
C LYS A 393 -36.90 1.76 23.90
N MET A 394 -36.22 1.15 22.93
CA MET A 394 -36.15 -0.31 22.81
C MET A 394 -35.10 -0.91 23.74
N ASP A 395 -33.99 -0.19 24.01
CA ASP A 395 -32.97 -0.63 24.97
C ASP A 395 -33.45 -0.57 26.43
N GLU A 396 -34.31 0.40 26.79
CA GLU A 396 -34.92 0.49 28.13
C GLU A 396 -35.90 -0.66 28.44
N LEU A 397 -36.32 -1.46 27.44
CA LEU A 397 -37.30 -2.55 27.60
C LEU A 397 -36.68 -3.95 27.78
N ASN A 398 -35.35 -4.09 27.74
CA ASN A 398 -34.68 -5.38 27.86
C ASN A 398 -34.25 -5.69 29.30
N HIS A 399 -35.18 -6.20 30.12
CA HIS A 399 -34.87 -7.00 31.31
C HIS A 399 -35.40 -8.43 31.12
N PRO A 400 -34.64 -9.49 31.48
CA PRO A 400 -35.05 -10.86 31.22
C PRO A 400 -36.07 -11.35 32.25
N ASN A 401 -37.28 -11.69 31.82
CA ASN A 401 -38.18 -12.55 32.58
C ASN A 401 -38.19 -13.95 31.94
N GLY A 402 -38.00 -14.96 32.80
CA GLY A 402 -37.94 -16.38 32.45
C GLY A 402 -39.18 -16.86 31.69
N GLY A 403 -38.96 -17.81 30.79
CA GLY A 403 -39.90 -18.24 29.78
C GLY A 403 -41.19 -18.86 30.33
N ASP A 404 -42.31 -18.40 29.77
CA ASP A 404 -43.57 -19.13 29.69
C ASP A 404 -44.07 -19.09 28.25
N VAL A 405 -44.37 -20.27 27.70
CA VAL A 405 -44.78 -20.47 26.32
C VAL A 405 -46.29 -20.22 26.22
N GLY A 406 -46.69 -19.02 25.81
CA GLY A 406 -48.13 -18.74 25.60
C GLY A 406 -48.59 -17.31 25.33
N LEU A 407 -47.74 -16.37 24.87
CA LEU A 407 -48.18 -14.98 24.57
C LEU A 407 -47.72 -14.51 23.18
N VAL A 408 -48.65 -13.89 22.44
CA VAL A 408 -48.45 -13.36 21.07
C VAL A 408 -47.89 -11.93 21.13
N PRO A 409 -46.98 -11.52 20.22
CA PRO A 409 -46.39 -10.17 20.25
C PRO A 409 -47.43 -9.04 20.15
N GLY A 410 -47.39 -8.08 21.09
CA GLY A 410 -48.24 -6.88 21.09
C GLY A 410 -49.28 -6.80 22.23
N TRP A 411 -49.37 -7.80 23.10
CA TRP A 411 -50.31 -7.82 24.22
C TRP A 411 -49.78 -7.04 25.43
N LYS A 412 -50.53 -6.04 25.93
CA LYS A 412 -50.21 -5.29 27.16
C LYS A 412 -50.98 -5.85 28.34
N SER A 413 -50.34 -6.62 29.22
CA SER A 413 -50.93 -7.03 30.50
C SER A 413 -50.80 -5.90 31.53
N ARG A 414 -51.92 -5.45 32.10
CA ARG A 414 -51.93 -4.48 33.21
C ARG A 414 -52.07 -5.26 34.52
N LEU A 415 -50.99 -5.40 35.28
CA LEU A 415 -51.02 -6.00 36.62
C LEU A 415 -51.86 -5.11 37.55
N GLN A 416 -52.92 -5.66 38.13
CA GLN A 416 -53.65 -5.05 39.23
C GLN A 416 -53.03 -5.50 40.55
N SER A 417 -52.47 -4.56 41.32
CA SER A 417 -52.19 -4.78 42.74
C SER A 417 -53.00 -3.79 43.59
N LYS A 418 -53.82 -4.32 44.49
CA LYS A 418 -54.56 -3.59 45.54
C LYS A 418 -53.87 -3.77 46.92
N PRO A 419 -54.21 -3.00 47.98
CA PRO A 419 -53.27 -2.05 48.61
C PRO A 419 -52.84 -2.41 50.05
N ARG A 420 -51.75 -1.72 50.48
CA ARG A 420 -51.30 -1.33 51.85
C ARG A 420 -51.44 -2.33 53.01
N GLN A 421 -50.33 -2.58 53.71
CA GLN A 421 -50.27 -2.63 55.17
C GLN A 421 -48.90 -2.14 55.70
N PHE A 422 -48.95 -1.49 56.86
CA PHE A 422 -47.92 -0.73 57.57
C PHE A 422 -46.99 -1.61 58.45
N SER A 423 -45.93 -0.95 58.97
CA SER A 423 -45.10 -1.24 60.16
C SER A 423 -44.00 -2.30 59.99
N ILE A 424 -42.75 -2.12 60.44
CA ILE A 424 -42.10 -1.18 61.39
C ILE A 424 -40.90 -0.50 60.72
#